data_AF-A0A7J3WUM4-F1
#
_entry.id   AF-A0A7J3WUM4-F1
#
_cell.length_a   1.000
_cell.length_b   1.000
_cell.length_c   1.000
_cell.angle_alpha   90.00
_cell.angle_beta   90.00
_cell.angle_gamma   90.00
#
_symmetry.space_group_name_H-M   'P 1'
#
loop_
_entity.id
_entity.type
_entity.pdbx_description
1 polymer ?
#
loop_
_entity_poly.entity_id
_entity_poly.type
_entity_poly.pdbx_seq_one_letter_code
_entity_poly.pdbx_strand_id
1 'polypeptide(L)'
;MKSRVMLVFVVVAALIASSAVSFAENGGIRKASIRVPVESLKLIDMGEGKLELKMEGVNYLYSPGKPVLPEITKVFQLPFGVKVKEVKVSVKGVKEMDVKGVIKPSMGPLPLIPEGIDASWHIDKSIYRSSNFYPSEWYKYRVGCGMNGEGQRVTFVSVHIYPVRYAPAAGKLMLMERAEIKIEYEDAKKTLPQNGEYQLVVITPSAFLEEAQRLVDHKNSVGMDAFLKTVEDIYD
;
A
#
# COMPACT_ATOMS: atom_id res chain seq x y z
N MET A 1 -8.51 13.92 -42.26
CA MET A 1 -7.94 12.62 -41.86
C MET A 1 -7.52 12.70 -40.39
N LYS A 2 -8.23 12.00 -39.49
CA LYS A 2 -7.90 11.94 -38.07
C LYS A 2 -6.71 10.99 -37.90
N SER A 3 -5.51 11.50 -37.62
CA SER A 3 -4.41 10.64 -37.18
C SER A 3 -4.69 10.21 -35.75
N ARG A 4 -4.84 8.90 -35.55
CA ARG A 4 -4.87 8.29 -34.22
C ARG A 4 -3.46 8.38 -33.65
N VAL A 5 -3.24 9.32 -32.73
CA VAL A 5 -2.04 9.31 -31.88
C VAL A 5 -2.22 8.17 -30.89
N MET A 6 -1.56 7.04 -31.16
CA MET A 6 -1.46 5.91 -30.25
C MET A 6 -0.52 6.31 -29.12
N LEU A 7 -1.07 6.82 -28.02
CA LEU A 7 -0.32 7.16 -26.81
C LEU A 7 0.14 5.86 -26.14
N VAL A 8 1.39 5.49 -26.40
CA VAL A 8 2.07 4.39 -25.70
C VAL A 8 2.46 4.90 -24.32
N PHE A 9 1.70 4.52 -23.28
CA PHE A 9 2.08 4.79 -21.90
C PHE A 9 3.12 3.76 -21.45
N VAL A 10 4.36 4.21 -21.31
CA VAL A 10 5.45 3.44 -20.69
C VAL A 10 5.20 3.40 -19.18
N VAL A 11 4.78 2.24 -18.65
CA VAL A 11 4.75 2.00 -17.20
C VAL A 11 6.19 1.72 -16.78
N VAL A 12 6.83 2.69 -16.12
CA VAL A 12 8.14 2.50 -15.50
C VAL A 12 7.95 1.60 -14.27
N ALA A 13 8.08 0.29 -14.49
CA ALA A 13 8.24 -0.67 -13.41
C ALA A 13 9.64 -0.47 -12.83
N ALA A 14 9.72 0.10 -11.62
CA ALA A 14 10.95 0.08 -10.85
C ALA A 14 11.34 -1.38 -10.59
N LEU A 15 12.36 -1.82 -11.32
CA LEU A 15 12.94 -3.16 -11.32
C LEU A 15 13.49 -3.49 -9.92
N ILE A 16 12.77 -4.32 -9.18
CA ILE A 16 13.36 -5.21 -8.18
C ILE A 16 13.04 -6.63 -8.64
N ALA A 17 14.05 -7.26 -9.23
CA ALA A 17 14.25 -8.65 -9.66
C ALA A 17 13.00 -9.53 -9.96
N SER A 18 12.98 -10.09 -11.18
CA SER A 18 12.28 -11.33 -11.58
C SER A 18 10.78 -11.29 -11.85
N SER A 19 10.15 -10.12 -11.95
CA SER A 19 8.70 -10.05 -12.11
C SER A 19 8.29 -9.58 -13.52
N ALA A 20 7.87 -10.51 -14.37
CA ALA A 20 7.35 -10.21 -15.71
C ALA A 20 5.90 -9.69 -15.63
N VAL A 21 5.63 -8.54 -16.28
CA VAL A 21 4.30 -7.90 -16.33
C VAL A 21 3.67 -8.12 -17.71
N SER A 22 2.37 -8.46 -17.74
CA SER A 22 1.59 -8.58 -18.99
C SER A 22 0.33 -7.73 -18.93
N PHE A 23 -0.06 -7.16 -20.08
CA PHE A 23 -1.25 -6.32 -20.24
C PHE A 23 -2.18 -6.89 -21.33
N ALA A 24 -3.47 -6.93 -21.05
CA ALA A 24 -4.51 -7.31 -22.01
C ALA A 24 -5.71 -6.36 -21.89
N GLU A 25 -6.34 -6.04 -23.03
CA GLU A 25 -7.51 -5.18 -23.13
C GLU A 25 -8.69 -5.99 -23.68
N ASN A 26 -9.83 -5.97 -22.97
CA ASN A 26 -11.07 -6.57 -23.47
C ASN A 26 -12.27 -5.73 -23.01
N GLY A 27 -13.01 -5.15 -23.95
CA GLY A 27 -14.24 -4.40 -23.66
C GLY A 27 -14.07 -3.18 -22.75
N GLY A 28 -12.92 -2.49 -22.79
CA GLY A 28 -12.64 -1.32 -21.94
C GLY A 28 -12.14 -1.65 -20.52
N ILE A 29 -12.02 -2.93 -20.18
CA ILE A 29 -11.35 -3.39 -18.96
C ILE A 29 -9.91 -3.73 -19.30
N ARG A 30 -8.97 -3.11 -18.58
CA ARG A 30 -7.54 -3.38 -18.66
C ARG A 30 -7.13 -4.33 -17.55
N LYS A 31 -6.26 -5.29 -17.88
CA LYS A 31 -5.72 -6.25 -16.93
C LYS A 31 -4.20 -6.09 -16.83
N ALA A 32 -3.70 -6.03 -15.61
CA ALA A 32 -2.26 -6.13 -15.32
C ALA A 32 -2.01 -7.40 -14.51
N SER A 33 -1.05 -8.22 -14.93
CA SER A 33 -0.68 -9.44 -14.21
C SER A 33 0.82 -9.52 -14.00
N ILE A 34 1.23 -9.95 -12.80
CA ILE A 34 2.64 -10.14 -12.45
C ILE A 34 2.83 -11.38 -11.58
N ARG A 35 3.95 -12.07 -11.76
CA ARG A 35 4.37 -13.18 -10.90
C ARG A 35 5.44 -12.70 -9.93
N VAL A 36 5.29 -13.10 -8.67
CA VAL A 36 6.19 -12.76 -7.58
C VAL A 36 6.71 -14.07 -6.99
N PRO A 37 7.94 -14.49 -7.35
CA PRO A 37 8.58 -15.63 -6.69
C PRO A 37 8.90 -15.25 -5.24
N VAL A 38 8.84 -16.22 -4.34
CA VAL A 38 9.25 -16.07 -2.95
C VAL A 38 10.60 -16.73 -2.75
N GLU A 39 11.53 -15.98 -2.19
CA GLU A 39 12.88 -16.45 -1.90
C GLU A 39 12.92 -17.41 -0.71
N SER A 40 14.06 -18.07 -0.51
CA SER A 40 14.24 -19.02 0.58
C SER A 40 14.15 -18.34 1.95
N LEU A 41 13.34 -18.90 2.84
CA LEU A 41 13.23 -18.48 4.24
C LEU A 41 14.35 -19.11 5.08
N LYS A 42 15.07 -18.30 5.85
CA LYS A 42 16.05 -18.76 6.86
C LYS A 42 15.48 -18.53 8.26
N LEU A 43 15.54 -19.54 9.12
CA LEU A 43 15.25 -19.42 10.55
C LEU A 43 16.56 -19.27 11.32
N ILE A 44 16.67 -18.21 12.11
CA ILE A 44 17.84 -17.90 12.93
C ILE A 44 17.44 -18.11 14.40
N ASP A 45 18.19 -18.94 15.10
CA ASP A 45 18.04 -19.12 16.55
C ASP A 45 18.71 -17.96 17.29
N MET A 46 17.93 -17.25 18.09
CA MET A 46 18.39 -16.11 18.89
C MET A 46 18.73 -16.51 20.33
N GLY A 47 18.65 -17.80 20.66
CA GLY A 47 18.76 -18.30 22.02
C GLY A 47 17.43 -18.27 22.78
N GLU A 48 17.38 -18.96 23.92
CA GLU A 48 16.19 -19.03 24.79
C GLU A 48 14.91 -19.52 24.08
N GLY A 49 15.04 -20.28 22.99
CA GLY A 49 13.90 -20.74 22.20
C GLY A 49 13.20 -19.65 21.38
N LYS A 50 13.84 -18.49 21.18
CA LYS A 50 13.36 -17.40 20.34
C LYS A 50 13.94 -17.50 18.94
N LEU A 51 13.09 -17.26 17.95
CA LEU A 51 13.47 -17.38 16.53
C LEU A 51 13.26 -16.05 15.79
N GLU A 52 14.14 -15.81 14.83
CA GLU A 52 14.02 -14.73 13.86
C GLU A 52 13.89 -15.30 12.45
N LEU A 53 12.91 -14.80 11.71
CA LEU A 53 12.75 -15.11 10.29
C LEU A 53 13.57 -14.12 9.46
N LYS A 54 14.39 -14.64 8.55
CA LYS A 54 15.14 -13.83 7.59
C LYS A 54 14.84 -14.26 6.16
N MET A 55 14.45 -13.30 5.35
CA MET A 55 14.24 -13.41 3.91
C MET A 55 14.91 -12.19 3.24
N GLU A 56 15.58 -12.41 2.12
CA GLU A 56 16.31 -11.37 1.39
C GLU A 56 15.35 -10.53 0.54
N GLY A 57 15.67 -9.24 0.36
CA GLY A 57 14.92 -8.34 -0.54
C GLY A 57 13.49 -8.01 -0.12
N VAL A 58 13.08 -8.28 1.13
CA VAL A 58 11.72 -8.05 1.61
C VAL A 58 11.67 -7.13 2.83
N ASN A 59 10.50 -6.52 3.04
CA ASN A 59 10.18 -5.82 4.27
C ASN A 59 9.64 -6.81 5.30
N TYR A 60 9.30 -6.30 6.48
CA TYR A 60 8.71 -7.11 7.55
C TYR A 60 7.47 -6.42 8.10
N LEU A 61 6.49 -7.25 8.44
CA LEU A 61 5.25 -6.84 9.09
C LEU A 61 5.52 -6.59 10.57
N TYR A 62 5.60 -5.31 10.94
CA TYR A 62 5.73 -4.86 12.32
C TYR A 62 4.37 -4.47 12.88
N SER A 63 3.85 -5.29 13.80
CA SER A 63 2.64 -4.96 14.57
C SER A 63 2.93 -5.24 16.05
N PRO A 64 2.79 -4.24 16.95
CA PRO A 64 3.21 -4.35 18.34
C PRO A 64 2.70 -5.63 19.00
N GLY A 65 3.62 -6.40 19.57
CA GLY A 65 3.35 -7.65 20.27
C GLY A 65 2.93 -8.84 19.41
N LYS A 66 2.88 -8.70 18.09
CA LYS A 66 2.62 -9.80 17.14
C LYS A 66 3.93 -10.30 16.52
N PRO A 67 3.96 -11.54 15.98
CA PRO A 67 5.15 -12.09 15.34
C PRO A 67 5.67 -11.19 14.19
N VAL A 68 6.98 -10.96 14.16
CA VAL A 68 7.65 -10.29 13.03
C VAL A 68 7.77 -11.27 11.88
N LEU A 69 7.05 -11.01 10.78
CA LEU A 69 6.98 -11.90 9.62
C LEU A 69 7.37 -11.15 8.35
N PRO A 70 8.02 -11.80 7.36
CA PRO A 70 8.33 -11.18 6.07
C PRO A 70 7.07 -10.67 5.34
N GLU A 71 7.22 -9.53 4.65
CA GLU A 71 6.18 -8.89 3.84
C GLU A 71 6.77 -8.41 2.50
N ILE A 72 6.14 -8.81 1.39
CA ILE A 72 6.49 -8.36 0.05
C ILE A 72 5.49 -7.30 -0.37
N THR A 73 5.96 -6.08 -0.63
CA THR A 73 5.11 -5.00 -1.17
C THR A 73 5.37 -4.81 -2.66
N LYS A 74 4.31 -4.83 -3.47
CA LYS A 74 4.36 -4.47 -4.89
C LYS A 74 3.43 -3.28 -5.14
N VAL A 75 3.98 -2.22 -5.72
CA VAL A 75 3.24 -0.98 -6.01
C VAL A 75 3.11 -0.85 -7.51
N PHE A 76 1.87 -0.68 -7.98
CA PHE A 76 1.55 -0.44 -9.38
C PHE A 76 1.12 1.01 -9.54
N GLN A 77 1.68 1.67 -10.55
CA GLN A 77 1.25 3.01 -10.95
C GLN A 77 0.32 2.86 -12.15
N LEU A 78 -0.94 3.21 -11.96
CA LEU A 78 -1.94 3.25 -13.01
C LEU A 78 -2.24 4.69 -13.40
N PRO A 79 -2.78 4.94 -14.62
CA PRO A 79 -3.20 6.27 -15.01
C PRO A 79 -4.12 6.91 -13.97
N PHE A 80 -3.98 8.21 -13.76
CA PHE A 80 -4.78 8.92 -12.78
C PHE A 80 -6.28 8.81 -13.09
N GLY A 81 -7.10 8.57 -12.06
CA GLY A 81 -8.56 8.54 -12.16
C GLY A 81 -9.15 7.20 -12.64
N VAL A 82 -8.33 6.18 -12.88
CA VAL A 82 -8.83 4.83 -13.17
C VAL A 82 -9.65 4.27 -12.02
N LYS A 83 -10.66 3.44 -12.34
CA LYS A 83 -11.43 2.71 -11.34
C LYS A 83 -10.92 1.27 -11.25
N VAL A 84 -10.25 0.94 -10.16
CA VAL A 84 -9.84 -0.44 -9.86
C VAL A 84 -11.09 -1.26 -9.52
N LYS A 85 -11.31 -2.35 -10.26
CA LYS A 85 -12.45 -3.25 -10.10
C LYS A 85 -12.12 -4.41 -9.20
N GLU A 86 -10.96 -5.02 -9.42
CA GLU A 86 -10.54 -6.19 -8.66
C GLU A 86 -9.01 -6.20 -8.52
N VAL A 87 -8.55 -6.61 -7.34
CA VAL A 87 -7.15 -7.01 -7.10
C VAL A 87 -7.17 -8.41 -6.51
N LYS A 88 -6.69 -9.38 -7.28
CA LYS A 88 -6.69 -10.79 -6.93
C LYS A 88 -5.27 -11.32 -6.84
N VAL A 89 -4.92 -11.92 -5.71
CA VAL A 89 -3.63 -12.60 -5.54
C VAL A 89 -3.87 -14.10 -5.41
N SER A 90 -3.32 -14.87 -6.34
CA SER A 90 -3.36 -16.33 -6.33
C SER A 90 -2.06 -16.87 -5.77
N VAL A 91 -2.14 -17.55 -4.62
CA VAL A 91 -1.00 -18.19 -3.97
C VAL A 91 -0.78 -19.59 -4.54
N LYS A 92 0.47 -20.00 -4.75
CA LYS A 92 0.82 -21.35 -5.22
C LYS A 92 2.01 -21.92 -4.45
N GLY A 93 2.05 -23.25 -4.36
CA GLY A 93 3.16 -23.98 -3.74
C GLY A 93 3.28 -23.68 -2.25
N VAL A 94 2.19 -23.84 -1.49
CA VAL A 94 2.23 -23.65 -0.04
C VAL A 94 2.86 -24.88 0.60
N LYS A 95 3.94 -24.66 1.36
CA LYS A 95 4.62 -25.66 2.17
C LYS A 95 4.36 -25.39 3.64
N GLU A 96 4.12 -26.45 4.39
CA GLU A 96 4.03 -26.41 5.84
C GLU A 96 5.36 -26.83 6.46
N MET A 97 5.76 -26.15 7.52
CA MET A 97 7.00 -26.40 8.25
C MET A 97 6.73 -26.38 9.75
N ASP A 98 7.23 -27.37 10.47
CA ASP A 98 7.24 -27.36 11.93
C ASP A 98 8.39 -26.49 12.45
N VAL A 99 8.11 -25.73 13.50
CA VAL A 99 9.04 -24.79 14.11
C VAL A 99 9.22 -25.12 15.58
N LYS A 100 10.48 -25.34 15.98
CA LYS A 100 10.88 -25.56 17.36
C LYS A 100 11.34 -24.24 17.97
N GLY A 101 10.40 -23.49 18.55
CA GLY A 101 10.66 -22.19 19.16
C GLY A 101 9.58 -21.18 18.83
N VAL A 102 9.74 -19.96 19.33
CA VAL A 102 8.75 -18.90 19.20
C VAL A 102 9.33 -17.74 18.39
N ILE A 103 8.68 -17.38 17.28
CA ILE A 103 9.07 -16.20 16.50
C ILE A 103 8.93 -14.95 17.35
N LYS A 104 9.97 -14.11 17.37
CA LYS A 104 10.02 -12.91 18.20
C LYS A 104 8.84 -11.94 17.89
N PRO A 105 8.24 -11.33 18.93
CA PRO A 105 7.24 -10.30 18.75
C PRO A 105 7.88 -9.00 18.29
N SER A 106 7.13 -8.18 17.55
CA SER A 106 7.54 -6.82 17.21
C SER A 106 7.49 -5.95 18.45
N MET A 107 8.59 -5.23 18.72
CA MET A 107 8.52 -4.00 19.49
C MET A 107 7.74 -2.99 18.65
N GLY A 108 6.77 -2.29 19.24
CA GLY A 108 6.10 -1.18 18.55
C GLY A 108 7.06 -0.02 18.31
N PRO A 109 6.61 1.04 17.61
CA PRO A 109 7.37 2.28 17.58
C PRO A 109 7.64 2.74 19.01
N LEU A 110 8.91 2.85 19.38
CA LEU A 110 9.31 3.36 20.67
C LEU A 110 9.43 4.89 20.58
N PRO A 111 8.86 5.65 21.53
CA PRO A 111 9.18 7.06 21.62
C PRO A 111 10.68 7.22 21.86
N LEU A 112 11.24 8.36 21.47
CA LEU A 112 12.60 8.71 21.83
C LEU A 112 12.67 8.85 23.36
N ILE A 113 13.05 7.77 24.04
CA ILE A 113 13.15 7.70 25.50
C ILE A 113 14.57 8.06 25.93
N PRO A 114 14.74 8.81 27.03
CA PRO A 114 16.04 8.99 27.67
C PRO A 114 16.70 7.64 27.97
N GLU A 115 18.03 7.58 27.87
CA GLU A 115 18.79 6.38 28.20
C GLU A 115 18.42 5.84 29.59
N GLY A 116 18.17 4.53 29.69
CA GLY A 116 17.91 3.85 30.97
C GLY A 116 16.45 3.52 31.29
N ILE A 117 15.48 3.91 30.44
CA ILE A 117 14.09 3.43 30.56
C ILE A 117 13.91 2.14 29.78
N ASP A 118 13.59 1.05 30.47
CA ASP A 118 13.36 -0.25 29.83
C ASP A 118 11.99 -0.25 29.12
N ALA A 119 12.00 -0.49 27.81
CA ALA A 119 10.78 -0.58 27.03
C ALA A 119 10.15 -1.95 27.25
N SER A 120 8.97 -1.98 27.88
CA SER A 120 8.29 -3.24 28.18
C SER A 120 7.91 -3.99 26.90
N TRP A 121 8.35 -5.23 26.78
CA TRP A 121 7.93 -6.14 25.73
C TRP A 121 6.47 -6.56 25.95
N HIS A 122 5.57 -6.07 25.11
CA HIS A 122 4.19 -6.55 25.09
C HIS A 122 4.09 -7.74 24.14
N ILE A 123 3.51 -8.86 24.59
CA ILE A 123 3.19 -10.02 23.75
C ILE A 123 1.68 -10.09 23.61
N ASP A 124 1.20 -10.09 22.36
CA ASP A 124 -0.19 -10.28 22.04
C ASP A 124 -0.58 -11.75 22.26
N LYS A 125 -1.07 -12.04 23.47
CA LYS A 125 -1.51 -13.38 23.87
C LYS A 125 -2.61 -13.93 22.97
N SER A 126 -3.42 -13.09 22.32
CA SER A 126 -4.48 -13.55 21.42
C SER A 126 -3.92 -14.23 20.16
N ILE A 127 -2.74 -13.79 19.70
CA ILE A 127 -2.01 -14.41 18.58
C ILE A 127 -1.15 -15.56 19.08
N TYR A 128 -0.33 -15.32 20.12
CA TYR A 128 0.65 -16.32 20.59
C TYR A 128 0.05 -17.57 21.24
N ARG A 129 -1.20 -17.50 21.72
CA ARG A 129 -1.93 -18.68 22.24
C ARG A 129 -2.89 -19.28 21.22
N SER A 130 -2.93 -18.76 20.01
CA SER A 130 -3.82 -19.25 18.95
C SER A 130 -3.13 -20.26 18.07
N SER A 131 -3.91 -21.27 17.63
CA SER A 131 -3.52 -22.21 16.57
C SER A 131 -3.90 -21.69 15.17
N ASN A 132 -4.51 -20.51 15.07
CA ASN A 132 -4.81 -19.88 13.79
C ASN A 132 -3.56 -19.22 13.21
N PHE A 133 -3.44 -19.27 11.89
CA PHE A 133 -2.35 -18.63 11.17
C PHE A 133 -2.49 -17.10 11.15
N TYR A 134 -1.42 -16.43 11.58
CA TYR A 134 -1.21 -14.99 11.46
C TYR A 134 -0.16 -14.66 10.38
N PRO A 135 -0.39 -13.68 9.49
CA PRO A 135 -1.67 -12.99 9.28
C PRO A 135 -2.77 -13.96 8.83
N SER A 136 -4.04 -13.57 8.99
CA SER A 136 -5.19 -14.42 8.62
C SER A 136 -5.39 -14.54 7.11
N GLU A 137 -4.92 -13.54 6.36
CA GLU A 137 -5.01 -13.47 4.90
C GLU A 137 -3.61 -13.54 4.30
N TRP A 138 -3.52 -13.96 3.04
CA TRP A 138 -2.25 -14.02 2.31
C TRP A 138 -1.82 -12.69 1.72
N TYR A 139 -2.76 -11.75 1.57
CA TYR A 139 -2.48 -10.44 1.04
C TYR A 139 -3.51 -9.42 1.49
N LYS A 140 -3.14 -8.15 1.41
CA LYS A 140 -4.04 -6.99 1.45
C LYS A 140 -3.66 -6.04 0.32
N TYR A 141 -4.58 -5.17 -0.06
CA TYR A 141 -4.25 -4.13 -1.02
C TYR A 141 -4.89 -2.80 -0.62
N ARG A 142 -4.27 -1.72 -1.09
CA ARG A 142 -4.78 -0.36 -0.95
C ARG A 142 -4.71 0.34 -2.29
N VAL A 143 -5.78 1.05 -2.63
CA VAL A 143 -5.81 1.95 -3.78
C VAL A 143 -5.80 3.37 -3.25
N GLY A 144 -4.92 4.21 -3.79
CA GLY A 144 -4.82 5.62 -3.45
C GLY A 144 -4.38 6.43 -4.66
N CYS A 145 -4.52 7.75 -4.61
CA CYS A 145 -4.04 8.65 -5.65
C CYS A 145 -3.02 9.63 -5.06
N GLY A 146 -2.02 10.00 -5.86
CA GLY A 146 -0.99 10.94 -5.43
C GLY A 146 -0.07 11.32 -6.59
N MET A 147 1.01 12.04 -6.27
CA MET A 147 2.10 12.30 -7.22
C MET A 147 3.15 11.20 -7.11
N ASN A 148 3.66 10.73 -8.25
CA ASN A 148 4.83 9.86 -8.29
C ASN A 148 6.14 10.67 -8.20
N GLY A 149 7.27 9.97 -8.22
CA GLY A 149 8.60 10.60 -8.16
C GLY A 149 8.93 11.50 -9.36
N GLU A 150 8.15 11.41 -10.45
CA GLU A 150 8.27 12.25 -11.64
C GLU A 150 7.33 13.47 -11.60
N GLY A 151 6.61 13.68 -10.50
CA GLY A 151 5.63 14.77 -10.35
C GLY A 151 4.31 14.53 -11.11
N GLN A 152 4.10 13.35 -11.67
CA GLN A 152 2.87 12.99 -12.37
C GLN A 152 1.83 12.47 -11.38
N ARG A 153 0.58 12.90 -11.55
CA ARG A 153 -0.54 12.31 -10.81
C ARG A 153 -0.78 10.90 -11.32
N VAL A 154 -0.86 9.93 -10.41
CA VAL A 154 -1.14 8.52 -10.71
C VAL A 154 -2.06 7.92 -9.65
N THR A 155 -2.70 6.81 -10.00
CA THR A 155 -3.40 5.94 -9.05
C THR A 155 -2.43 4.83 -8.62
N PHE A 156 -2.07 4.82 -7.35
CA PHE A 156 -1.26 3.77 -6.75
C PHE A 156 -2.13 2.60 -6.30
N VAL A 157 -1.75 1.40 -6.72
CA VAL A 157 -2.26 0.15 -6.16
C VAL A 157 -1.12 -0.52 -5.42
N SER A 158 -1.16 -0.49 -4.08
CA SER A 158 -0.17 -1.14 -3.22
C SER A 158 -0.71 -2.49 -2.79
N VAL A 159 -0.04 -3.56 -3.19
CA VAL A 159 -0.37 -4.95 -2.83
C VAL A 159 0.66 -5.46 -1.83
N HIS A 160 0.18 -5.75 -0.63
CA HIS A 160 0.94 -6.28 0.50
C HIS A 160 0.74 -7.79 0.53
N ILE A 161 1.80 -8.57 0.28
CA ILE A 161 1.77 -10.03 0.27
C ILE A 161 2.49 -10.54 1.51
N TYR A 162 1.88 -11.50 2.19
CA TYR A 162 2.41 -12.15 3.38
C TYR A 162 2.92 -13.55 2.99
N PRO A 163 4.17 -13.68 2.50
CA PRO A 163 4.71 -14.95 2.02
C PRO A 163 4.75 -16.04 3.09
N VAL A 164 4.82 -15.64 4.36
CA VAL A 164 4.92 -16.51 5.52
C VAL A 164 3.75 -16.26 6.46
N ARG A 165 3.15 -17.32 6.97
CA ARG A 165 2.11 -17.27 8.00
C ARG A 165 2.46 -18.21 9.14
N TYR A 166 2.20 -17.79 10.38
CA TYR A 166 2.61 -18.49 11.58
C TYR A 166 1.42 -18.78 12.50
N ALA A 167 1.32 -20.02 12.96
CA ALA A 167 0.38 -20.48 13.98
C ALA A 167 1.16 -20.80 15.26
N PRO A 168 1.27 -19.86 16.22
CA PRO A 168 2.21 -19.99 17.33
C PRO A 168 1.93 -21.17 18.26
N ALA A 169 0.68 -21.39 18.65
CA ALA A 169 0.34 -22.48 19.58
C ALA A 169 0.47 -23.87 18.93
N ALA A 170 0.36 -23.95 17.61
CA ALA A 170 0.59 -25.17 16.85
C ALA A 170 2.07 -25.40 16.51
N GLY A 171 2.93 -24.38 16.66
CA GLY A 171 4.34 -24.46 16.26
C GLY A 171 4.54 -24.62 14.75
N LYS A 172 3.65 -24.03 13.93
CA LYS A 172 3.61 -24.27 12.48
C LYS A 172 3.77 -23.00 11.66
N LEU A 173 4.51 -23.12 10.56
CA LEU A 173 4.64 -22.10 9.53
C LEU A 173 4.06 -22.60 8.20
N MET A 174 3.43 -21.69 7.47
CA MET A 174 3.13 -21.86 6.05
C MET A 174 3.96 -20.88 5.24
N LEU A 175 4.65 -21.39 4.24
CA LEU A 175 5.45 -20.62 3.29
C LEU A 175 4.89 -20.84 1.89
N MET A 176 4.55 -19.77 1.17
CA MET A 176 4.24 -19.89 -0.26
C MET A 176 5.52 -19.88 -1.11
N GLU A 177 5.50 -20.57 -2.25
CA GLU A 177 6.58 -20.50 -3.25
C GLU A 177 6.43 -19.32 -4.20
N ARG A 178 5.18 -18.97 -4.55
CA ARG A 178 4.90 -17.89 -5.50
C ARG A 178 3.51 -17.28 -5.30
N ALA A 179 3.40 -16.01 -5.65
CA ALA A 179 2.15 -15.28 -5.77
C ALA A 179 1.94 -14.76 -7.20
N GLU A 180 0.72 -14.85 -7.71
CA GLU A 180 0.31 -14.24 -8.97
C GLU A 180 -0.71 -13.14 -8.70
N ILE A 181 -0.33 -11.88 -8.98
CA ILE A 181 -1.19 -10.72 -8.78
C ILE A 181 -1.87 -10.42 -10.10
N LYS A 182 -3.20 -10.21 -10.06
CA LYS A 182 -4.01 -9.75 -11.18
C LYS A 182 -4.79 -8.52 -10.74
N ILE A 183 -4.71 -7.45 -11.52
CA ILE A 183 -5.41 -6.20 -11.29
C ILE A 183 -6.28 -5.93 -12.50
N GLU A 184 -7.58 -5.73 -12.26
CA GLU A 184 -8.54 -5.34 -13.28
C GLU A 184 -9.01 -3.92 -13.01
N TYR A 185 -8.95 -3.06 -14.02
CA TYR A 185 -9.33 -1.65 -13.89
C TYR A 185 -9.96 -1.11 -15.18
N GLU A 186 -10.79 -0.08 -15.00
CA GLU A 186 -11.41 0.68 -16.09
C GLU A 186 -10.75 2.05 -16.20
N ASP A 187 -10.70 2.56 -17.42
CA ASP A 187 -10.20 3.91 -17.69
C ASP A 187 -11.02 4.99 -16.97
N ALA A 188 -10.36 6.12 -16.71
CA ALA A 188 -10.98 7.26 -16.05
C ALA A 188 -12.13 7.79 -16.91
N LYS A 189 -13.34 7.85 -16.34
CA LYS A 189 -14.52 8.43 -17.01
C LYS A 189 -14.49 9.96 -17.04
N LYS A 190 -13.74 10.58 -16.11
CA LYS A 190 -13.57 12.03 -15.98
C LYS A 190 -12.12 12.33 -15.69
N THR A 191 -11.53 13.24 -16.44
CA THR A 191 -10.22 13.81 -16.15
C THR A 191 -10.39 15.08 -15.33
N LEU A 192 -9.43 15.40 -14.47
CA LEU A 192 -9.40 16.74 -13.87
C LEU A 192 -9.22 17.79 -14.97
N PRO A 193 -9.83 18.98 -14.83
CA PRO A 193 -9.56 20.09 -15.73
C PRO A 193 -8.06 20.37 -15.74
N GLN A 194 -7.44 20.42 -16.92
CA GLN A 194 -6.01 20.75 -17.03
C GLN A 194 -5.76 22.25 -16.82
N ASN A 195 -6.74 23.09 -17.19
CA ASN A 195 -6.74 24.53 -16.98
C ASN A 195 -8.04 24.91 -16.27
N GLY A 196 -7.97 25.35 -15.02
CA GLY A 196 -9.07 26.02 -14.34
C GLY A 196 -8.98 27.52 -14.57
N GLU A 197 -10.12 28.20 -14.70
CA GLU A 197 -10.17 29.68 -14.73
C GLU A 197 -9.60 30.30 -13.44
N TYR A 198 -9.64 29.56 -12.33
CA TYR A 198 -9.12 29.97 -11.03
C TYR A 198 -8.06 28.98 -10.54
N GLN A 199 -7.03 29.51 -9.86
CA GLN A 199 -5.93 28.72 -9.31
C GLN A 199 -6.25 28.20 -7.90
N LEU A 200 -7.11 28.91 -7.16
CA LEU A 200 -7.52 28.57 -5.79
C LEU A 200 -9.03 28.79 -5.58
N VAL A 201 -9.66 27.85 -4.89
CA VAL A 201 -10.99 28.06 -4.29
C VAL A 201 -10.87 27.93 -2.77
N VAL A 202 -11.43 28.89 -2.04
CA VAL A 202 -11.55 28.83 -0.57
C VAL A 202 -13.00 28.48 -0.25
N ILE A 203 -13.20 27.28 0.31
CA ILE A 203 -14.53 26.80 0.74
C ILE A 203 -14.63 26.93 2.26
N THR A 204 -15.61 27.68 2.75
CA THR A 204 -15.74 28.01 4.17
C THR A 204 -17.20 28.06 4.64
N PRO A 205 -17.53 27.71 5.89
CA PRO A 205 -18.82 28.08 6.47
C PRO A 205 -19.01 29.61 6.46
N SER A 206 -20.25 30.07 6.34
CA SER A 206 -20.58 31.51 6.36
C SER A 206 -20.10 32.24 7.63
N ALA A 207 -19.92 31.52 8.74
CA ALA A 207 -19.40 32.06 10.00
C ALA A 207 -17.96 32.59 9.91
N PHE A 208 -17.15 32.16 8.94
CA PHE A 208 -15.75 32.58 8.76
C PHE A 208 -15.55 33.39 7.47
N LEU A 209 -16.63 33.99 6.95
CA LEU A 209 -16.61 34.69 5.66
C LEU A 209 -15.58 35.82 5.66
N GLU A 210 -15.51 36.59 6.76
CA GLU A 210 -14.62 37.75 6.87
C GLU A 210 -13.15 37.34 6.83
N GLU A 211 -12.75 36.33 7.61
CA GLU A 211 -11.37 35.83 7.65
C GLU A 211 -10.97 35.14 6.34
N ALA A 212 -11.90 34.37 5.75
CA ALA A 212 -11.65 33.70 4.48
C ALA A 212 -11.55 34.70 3.32
N GLN A 213 -12.31 35.80 3.34
CA GLN A 213 -12.18 36.86 2.34
C GLN A 213 -10.81 37.54 2.41
N ARG A 214 -10.30 37.81 3.63
CA ARG A 214 -8.94 38.34 3.81
C ARG A 214 -7.86 37.43 3.20
N LEU A 215 -8.03 36.11 3.29
CA LEU A 215 -7.12 35.15 2.64
C LEU A 215 -7.21 35.24 1.12
N VAL A 216 -8.42 35.31 0.56
CA VAL A 216 -8.65 35.44 -0.89
C VAL A 216 -8.03 36.73 -1.44
N ASP A 217 -8.26 37.86 -0.79
CA ASP A 217 -7.70 39.16 -1.19
C ASP A 217 -6.18 39.14 -1.17
N HIS A 218 -5.58 38.55 -0.13
CA HIS A 218 -4.14 38.36 -0.05
C HIS A 218 -3.62 37.51 -1.23
N LYS A 219 -4.27 36.38 -1.55
CA LYS A 219 -3.84 35.52 -2.67
C LYS A 219 -3.95 36.22 -4.02
N ASN A 220 -5.04 36.96 -4.26
CA ASN A 220 -5.19 37.76 -5.47
C ASN A 220 -4.11 38.85 -5.58
N SER A 221 -3.77 39.53 -4.47
CA SER A 221 -2.72 40.56 -4.48
C SER A 221 -1.32 40.04 -4.79
N VAL A 222 -1.05 38.74 -4.57
CA VAL A 222 0.24 38.09 -4.94
C VAL A 222 0.16 37.36 -6.28
N GLY A 223 -0.87 37.62 -7.09
CA GLY A 223 -1.04 37.06 -8.44
C GLY A 223 -1.53 35.62 -8.50
N MET A 224 -2.13 35.12 -7.41
CA MET A 224 -2.79 33.82 -7.38
C MET A 224 -4.31 34.02 -7.42
N ASP A 225 -4.91 33.84 -8.60
CA ASP A 225 -6.35 33.99 -8.80
C ASP A 225 -7.14 33.04 -7.90
N ALA A 226 -7.80 33.63 -6.90
CA ALA A 226 -8.53 32.95 -5.86
C ALA A 226 -9.96 33.49 -5.76
N PHE A 227 -10.92 32.60 -5.49
CA PHE A 227 -12.30 32.97 -5.18
C PHE A 227 -12.81 32.23 -3.95
N LEU A 228 -13.81 32.83 -3.30
CA LEU A 228 -14.46 32.29 -2.12
C LEU A 228 -15.80 31.66 -2.49
N LYS A 229 -16.11 30.50 -1.89
CA LYS A 229 -17.46 29.92 -1.88
C LYS A 229 -17.84 29.51 -0.47
N THR A 230 -19.05 29.83 -0.05
CA THR A 230 -19.57 29.33 1.22
C THR A 230 -20.03 27.89 1.05
N VAL A 231 -20.07 27.14 2.15
CA VAL A 231 -20.62 25.78 2.14
C VAL A 231 -22.12 25.81 1.88
N GLU A 232 -22.80 26.84 2.40
CA GLU A 232 -24.23 27.07 2.19
C GLU A 232 -24.56 27.27 0.70
N ASP A 233 -23.77 28.07 -0.02
CA ASP A 233 -23.90 28.30 -1.47
C ASP A 233 -23.73 27.03 -2.34
N ILE A 234 -23.14 25.96 -1.80
CA ILE A 234 -22.82 24.73 -2.56
C ILE A 234 -23.97 23.71 -2.47
N TYR A 235 -24.72 23.73 -1.36
CA TYR A 235 -25.80 22.77 -1.13
C TYR A 235 -27.15 23.23 -1.67
N ASP A 236 -27.32 24.54 -1.90
CA ASP A 236 -28.48 25.15 -2.58
C ASP A 236 -28.38 25.07 -4.11
#